data_AF-A0A167K5W1-F1
#
_entry.id   AF-A0A167K5W1-F1
#
_cell.length_a   1.000
_cell.length_b   1.000
_cell.length_c   1.000
_cell.angle_alpha   90.00
_cell.angle_beta   90.00
_cell.angle_gamma   90.00
#
_symmetry.space_group_name_H-M   'P 1'
#
loop_
_entity.id
_entity.type
_entity.pdbx_description
1 polymer ?
#
loop_
_entity_poly.entity_id
_entity_poly.type
_entity_poly.pdbx_seq_one_letter_code
_entity_poly.pdbx_strand_id
1 'polypeptide(L)'
;MASSSRSNTIYLKLYLRRRSGVIDRQSSKILFIFCGNRTDPKALVQKWSFGNGLFHSHWEDEVDNPLLLDGIESAVYGMVDHRFVEDRESELRTLIAVPDKDQQAARNAWLNWLEEAVEEGKRAAAERGISIATLRAEIEEDNEIGWFNNYFKNYAEDTIKILQKKGILVPLRTRA
;
A
#
# COMPACT_ATOMS: atom_id res chain seq x y z
N MET A 1 -2.94 45.46 -19.69
CA MET A 1 -3.64 44.75 -18.60
C MET A 1 -3.54 43.26 -18.88
N ALA A 2 -2.56 42.59 -18.27
CA ALA A 2 -2.44 41.14 -18.37
C ALA A 2 -3.41 40.52 -17.37
N SER A 3 -4.46 39.89 -17.88
CA SER A 3 -5.38 39.07 -17.09
C SER A 3 -4.55 37.98 -16.41
N SER A 4 -4.36 38.10 -15.10
CA SER A 4 -3.83 37.01 -14.28
C SER A 4 -4.94 35.97 -14.15
N SER A 5 -5.05 35.09 -15.14
CA SER A 5 -5.72 33.81 -14.96
C SER A 5 -4.91 33.06 -13.91
N ARG A 6 -5.24 33.25 -12.62
CA ARG A 6 -4.84 32.32 -11.58
C ARG A 6 -5.30 30.94 -12.05
N SER A 7 -4.37 30.12 -12.53
CA SER A 7 -4.58 28.69 -12.66
C SER A 7 -5.14 28.23 -11.33
N ASN A 8 -6.44 27.94 -11.28
CA ASN A 8 -7.11 27.38 -10.10
C ASN A 8 -6.66 25.92 -10.01
N THR A 9 -5.40 25.71 -9.64
CA THR A 9 -4.86 24.38 -9.43
C THR A 9 -5.50 23.82 -8.17
N ILE A 10 -6.37 22.83 -8.35
CA ILE A 10 -6.98 22.11 -7.24
C ILE A 10 -5.94 21.11 -6.73
N TYR A 11 -5.74 21.08 -5.42
CA TYR A 11 -4.82 20.16 -4.77
C TYR A 11 -5.61 19.14 -3.93
N LEU A 12 -5.21 17.88 -4.02
CA LEU A 12 -5.70 16.80 -3.18
C LEU A 12 -4.61 16.43 -2.15
N LYS A 13 -5.02 16.11 -0.94
CA LYS A 13 -4.15 15.53 0.09
C LYS A 13 -4.07 14.02 -0.11
N LEU A 14 -2.86 13.47 0.02
CA LEU A 14 -2.64 12.03 0.09
C LEU A 14 -2.66 11.56 1.54
N TYR A 15 -3.58 10.66 1.85
CA TYR A 15 -3.63 9.89 3.09
C TYR A 15 -3.27 8.44 2.80
N LEU A 16 -2.50 7.80 3.68
CA LEU A 16 -2.29 6.34 3.63
C LEU A 16 -3.10 5.68 4.74
N ARG A 17 -3.95 4.72 4.36
CA ARG A 17 -4.67 3.89 5.31
C ARG A 17 -4.28 2.43 5.14
N ARG A 18 -4.00 1.76 6.25
CA ARG A 18 -3.71 0.33 6.32
C ARG A 18 -4.89 -0.38 6.97
N ARG A 19 -5.33 -1.49 6.40
CA ARG A 19 -6.33 -2.38 7.00
C ARG A 19 -5.73 -3.78 7.04
N SER A 20 -5.28 -4.18 8.23
CA SER A 20 -4.88 -5.56 8.47
C SER A 20 -6.14 -6.40 8.63
N GLY A 21 -6.30 -7.42 7.80
CA GLY A 21 -7.40 -8.38 7.91
C GLY A 21 -7.14 -9.39 9.03
N VAL A 22 -7.06 -8.94 10.28
CA VAL A 22 -6.76 -9.82 11.42
C VAL A 22 -7.93 -10.75 11.75
N ILE A 23 -9.16 -10.32 11.45
CA ILE A 23 -10.37 -10.99 11.96
C ILE A 23 -10.82 -12.16 11.07
N ASP A 24 -10.46 -12.21 9.78
CA ASP A 24 -11.01 -13.21 8.85
C ASP A 24 -10.00 -13.95 7.95
N ARG A 25 -8.68 -13.81 8.17
CA ARG A 25 -7.64 -14.30 7.22
C ARG A 25 -7.84 -13.79 5.79
N GLN A 26 -8.65 -12.75 5.64
CA GLN A 26 -8.99 -12.12 4.37
C GLN A 26 -7.96 -11.04 4.08
N SER A 27 -7.44 -11.06 2.85
CA SER A 27 -6.57 -10.05 2.22
C SER A 27 -6.33 -8.78 3.03
N SER A 28 -5.07 -8.51 3.37
CA SER A 28 -4.64 -7.22 3.88
C SER A 28 -4.75 -6.14 2.79
N LYS A 29 -4.96 -4.89 3.22
CA LYS A 29 -5.17 -3.77 2.30
C LYS A 29 -4.33 -2.55 2.66
N ILE A 30 -3.77 -1.92 1.64
CA ILE A 30 -3.20 -0.56 1.70
C ILE A 30 -3.99 0.33 0.76
N LEU A 31 -4.44 1.48 1.26
CA LEU A 31 -5.22 2.45 0.52
C LEU A 31 -4.45 3.78 0.45
N PHE A 32 -4.16 4.24 -0.76
CA PHE A 32 -3.75 5.61 -1.03
C PHE A 32 -5.00 6.40 -1.33
N ILE A 33 -5.38 7.31 -0.44
CA ILE A 33 -6.65 8.03 -0.49
C ILE A 33 -6.36 9.49 -0.83
N PHE A 34 -6.96 9.98 -1.91
CA PHE A 34 -6.83 11.34 -2.42
C PHE A 34 -8.15 12.08 -2.26
N CYS A 35 -8.15 13.13 -1.44
CA CYS A 35 -9.30 14.00 -1.22
C CYS A 35 -8.82 15.41 -0.84
N GLY A 36 -9.65 16.45 -1.02
CA GLY A 36 -9.27 17.80 -0.63
C GLY A 36 -9.14 17.92 0.89
N ASN A 37 -10.08 17.32 1.60
CA ASN A 37 -10.11 17.20 3.05
C ASN A 37 -10.52 15.81 3.52
N ARG A 38 -10.06 15.45 4.72
CA ARG A 38 -10.44 14.19 5.41
C ARG A 38 -11.96 13.99 5.48
N THR A 39 -12.71 15.09 5.60
CA THR A 39 -14.17 15.09 5.78
C THR A 39 -14.95 15.08 4.47
N ASP A 40 -14.28 15.10 3.31
CA ASP A 40 -14.97 15.07 2.03
C ASP A 40 -15.75 13.75 1.89
N PRO A 41 -16.98 13.74 1.34
CA PRO A 41 -17.79 12.54 1.23
C PRO A 41 -17.20 11.52 0.26
N LYS A 42 -16.42 11.99 -0.72
CA LYS A 42 -15.86 11.21 -1.80
C LYS A 42 -14.34 11.34 -1.85
N ALA A 43 -13.68 10.29 -2.32
CA ALA A 43 -12.24 10.26 -2.53
C ALA A 43 -11.90 9.44 -3.79
N LEU A 44 -10.73 9.72 -4.37
CA LEU A 44 -10.09 8.81 -5.32
C LEU A 44 -9.15 7.89 -4.54
N VAL A 45 -9.18 6.60 -4.82
CA VAL A 45 -8.46 5.62 -4.01
C VAL A 45 -7.66 4.68 -4.90
N GLN A 46 -6.35 4.57 -4.67
CA GLN A 46 -5.62 3.36 -5.09
C GLN A 46 -5.68 2.35 -3.97
N LYS A 47 -6.17 1.15 -4.29
CA LYS A 47 -6.27 0.04 -3.35
C LYS A 47 -5.35 -1.10 -3.76
N TRP A 48 -4.44 -1.42 -2.86
CA TRP A 48 -3.63 -2.65 -2.90
C TRP A 48 -4.27 -3.66 -1.94
N SER A 49 -4.54 -4.86 -2.44
CA SER A 49 -5.04 -5.99 -1.65
C SER A 49 -4.08 -7.16 -1.82
N PHE A 50 -3.68 -7.79 -0.73
CA PHE A 50 -2.70 -8.88 -0.77
C PHE A 50 -2.89 -9.91 0.34
N GLY A 51 -2.54 -11.15 0.05
CA GLY A 51 -2.65 -12.31 0.95
C GLY A 51 -3.11 -13.56 0.21
N ASN A 52 -2.85 -14.75 0.78
CA ASN A 52 -3.17 -16.04 0.17
C ASN A 52 -2.56 -16.19 -1.24
N GLY A 53 -1.30 -15.78 -1.41
CA GLY A 53 -0.59 -15.81 -2.69
C GLY A 53 -1.11 -14.86 -3.79
N LEU A 54 -2.11 -14.01 -3.51
CA LEU A 54 -2.67 -13.09 -4.49
C LEU A 54 -2.30 -11.64 -4.15
N PHE A 55 -2.02 -10.86 -5.20
CA PHE A 55 -1.90 -9.41 -5.13
C PHE A 55 -2.84 -8.79 -6.17
N HIS A 56 -3.55 -7.74 -5.77
CA HIS A 56 -4.42 -6.99 -6.65
C HIS A 56 -4.31 -5.50 -6.35
N SER A 57 -4.07 -4.70 -7.38
CA SER A 57 -3.89 -3.26 -7.29
C SER A 57 -4.79 -2.58 -8.32
N HIS A 58 -5.67 -1.69 -7.87
CA HIS A 58 -6.61 -0.99 -8.75
C HIS A 58 -7.02 0.36 -8.19
N TRP A 59 -7.39 1.25 -9.12
CA TRP A 59 -7.96 2.56 -8.85
C TRP A 59 -9.48 2.43 -8.71
N GLU A 60 -10.03 3.08 -7.70
CA GLU A 60 -11.45 3.31 -7.51
C GLU A 60 -11.69 4.83 -7.51
N ASP A 61 -12.37 5.35 -8.53
CA ASP A 61 -12.68 6.77 -8.67
C ASP A 61 -14.04 7.07 -7.98
N GLU A 62 -14.16 8.21 -7.29
CA GLU A 62 -15.39 8.70 -6.63
C GLU A 62 -16.05 7.72 -5.62
N VAL A 63 -15.25 6.98 -4.86
CA VAL A 63 -15.74 6.11 -3.79
C VAL A 63 -16.04 6.88 -2.50
N ASP A 64 -16.89 6.31 -1.66
CA ASP A 64 -17.12 6.82 -0.30
C ASP A 64 -15.79 6.92 0.44
N ASN A 65 -15.52 8.11 1.00
CA ASN A 65 -14.22 8.40 1.56
C ASN A 65 -13.91 7.46 2.74
N PRO A 66 -12.89 6.56 2.62
CA PRO A 66 -12.61 5.60 3.66
C PRO A 66 -12.09 6.24 4.97
N LEU A 67 -11.77 7.53 4.96
CA LEU A 67 -11.32 8.28 6.14
C LEU A 67 -12.46 8.70 7.07
N LEU A 68 -13.72 8.64 6.61
CA LEU A 68 -14.90 8.97 7.41
C LEU A 68 -15.28 7.89 8.43
N LEU A 69 -14.63 6.72 8.37
CA LEU A 69 -14.84 5.66 9.35
C LEU A 69 -14.16 6.06 10.68
N ASP A 70 -14.96 6.12 11.75
CA ASP A 70 -14.51 6.52 13.09
C ASP A 70 -13.42 5.60 13.67
N GLY A 71 -12.55 6.18 14.50
CA GLY A 71 -11.55 5.43 15.28
C GLY A 71 -10.28 5.03 14.52
N ILE A 72 -10.04 5.58 13.32
CA ILE A 72 -8.91 5.18 12.47
C ILE A 72 -7.92 6.33 12.29
N GLU A 73 -6.72 6.15 12.83
CA GLU A 73 -5.56 7.00 12.54
C GLU A 73 -5.16 6.86 11.07
N SER A 74 -4.96 7.99 10.41
CA SER A 74 -4.36 8.03 9.08
C SER A 74 -3.39 9.20 9.02
N ALA A 75 -2.19 8.95 8.49
CA ALA A 75 -1.21 10.01 8.28
C ALA A 75 -1.48 10.72 6.94
N VAL A 76 -1.29 12.05 6.94
CA VAL A 76 -1.26 12.86 5.72
C VAL A 76 0.18 12.96 5.26
N TYR A 77 0.46 12.59 4.01
CA TYR A 77 1.82 12.52 3.48
C TYR A 77 2.19 13.70 2.57
N GLY A 78 1.20 14.49 2.14
CA GLY A 78 1.42 15.67 1.33
C GLY A 78 0.21 16.07 0.50
N MET A 79 0.41 17.01 -0.41
CA MET A 79 -0.56 17.47 -1.40
C MET A 79 -0.03 17.19 -2.81
N VAL A 80 -0.94 16.89 -3.72
CA VAL A 80 -0.68 16.68 -5.13
C VAL A 80 -1.71 17.44 -5.95
N ASP A 81 -1.28 17.97 -7.10
CA ASP A 81 -2.22 18.59 -8.05
C ASP A 81 -3.19 17.51 -8.57
N HIS A 82 -4.49 17.78 -8.46
CA HIS A 82 -5.56 16.86 -8.83
C HIS A 82 -5.40 16.26 -10.24
N ARG A 83 -4.79 17.01 -11.17
CA ARG A 83 -4.55 16.54 -12.54
C ARG A 83 -3.69 15.28 -12.59
N PHE A 84 -2.70 15.15 -11.70
CA PHE A 84 -1.91 13.92 -11.61
C PHE A 84 -2.71 12.74 -11.03
N VAL A 85 -3.77 13.01 -10.27
CA VAL A 85 -4.60 11.95 -9.70
C VAL A 85 -5.71 11.53 -10.66
N GLU A 86 -6.23 12.42 -11.49
CA GLU A 86 -7.27 12.11 -12.48
C GLU A 86 -6.71 11.51 -13.77
N ASP A 87 -5.55 11.99 -14.23
CA ASP A 87 -4.92 11.49 -15.44
C ASP A 87 -4.43 10.05 -15.26
N ARG A 88 -5.02 9.12 -16.01
CA ARG A 88 -4.73 7.68 -16.02
C ARG A 88 -3.29 7.37 -16.41
N GLU A 89 -2.68 8.22 -17.22
CA GLU A 89 -1.32 8.06 -17.72
C GLU A 89 -0.30 8.86 -16.90
N SER A 90 -0.74 9.48 -15.81
CA SER A 90 0.15 10.28 -14.99
C SER A 90 1.26 9.44 -14.37
N GLU A 91 2.40 10.09 -14.14
CA GLU A 91 3.51 9.47 -13.43
C GLU A 91 3.11 9.06 -12.00
N LEU A 92 2.19 9.81 -11.35
CA LEU A 92 1.65 9.43 -10.04
C LEU A 92 0.94 8.09 -10.10
N ARG A 93 0.00 7.93 -11.04
CA ARG A 93 -0.78 6.69 -11.17
C ARG A 93 0.11 5.51 -11.54
N THR A 94 1.10 5.75 -12.38
CA THR A 94 2.10 4.75 -12.77
C THR A 94 2.95 4.30 -11.58
N LEU A 95 3.44 5.22 -10.74
CA LEU A 95 4.29 4.89 -9.59
C LEU A 95 3.53 4.22 -8.43
N ILE A 96 2.26 4.57 -8.26
CA ILE A 96 1.39 4.04 -7.21
C ILE A 96 0.70 2.74 -7.64
N ALA A 97 0.59 2.46 -8.95
CA ALA A 97 0.26 1.14 -9.42
C ALA A 97 1.48 0.23 -9.18
N VAL A 98 1.35 -0.80 -8.33
CA VAL A 98 2.45 -1.77 -8.16
C VAL A 98 2.56 -2.60 -9.44
N PRO A 99 3.63 -2.46 -10.25
CA PRO A 99 3.75 -3.18 -11.51
C PRO A 99 3.96 -4.67 -11.24
N ASP A 100 3.56 -5.53 -12.17
CA ASP A 100 3.65 -6.99 -12.04
C ASP A 100 5.07 -7.48 -11.72
N LYS A 101 6.08 -6.80 -12.27
CA LYS A 101 7.50 -7.02 -11.92
C LYS A 101 7.74 -6.93 -10.41
N ASP A 102 7.21 -5.91 -9.76
CA ASP A 102 7.46 -5.65 -8.34
C ASP A 102 6.59 -6.57 -7.48
N GLN A 103 5.41 -6.96 -7.95
CA GLN A 103 4.61 -8.02 -7.33
C GLN A 103 5.35 -9.37 -7.35
N GLN A 104 5.97 -9.71 -8.49
CA GLN A 104 6.79 -10.92 -8.62
C GLN A 104 8.05 -10.84 -7.75
N ALA A 105 8.68 -9.67 -7.65
CA ALA A 105 9.81 -9.45 -6.76
C ALA A 105 9.43 -9.69 -5.29
N ALA A 106 8.25 -9.21 -4.87
CA ALA A 106 7.71 -9.47 -3.53
C ALA A 106 7.49 -10.97 -3.30
N ARG A 107 6.90 -11.69 -4.28
CA ARG A 107 6.68 -13.13 -4.17
C ARG A 107 7.99 -13.92 -4.09
N ASN A 108 8.98 -13.55 -4.91
CA ASN A 108 10.29 -14.20 -4.90
C ASN A 108 11.01 -13.96 -3.56
N ALA A 109 10.94 -12.75 -3.02
CA ALA A 109 11.50 -12.42 -1.71
C ALA A 109 10.81 -13.20 -0.58
N TRP A 110 9.49 -13.37 -0.64
CA TRP A 110 8.75 -14.24 0.29
C TRP A 110 9.21 -15.70 0.19
N LEU A 111 9.32 -16.25 -1.02
CA LEU A 111 9.73 -17.64 -1.22
C LEU A 111 11.15 -17.89 -0.68
N ASN A 112 12.09 -16.98 -0.93
CA ASN A 112 13.44 -17.09 -0.39
C ASN A 112 13.44 -17.08 1.15
N TRP A 113 12.71 -16.16 1.76
CA TRP A 113 12.56 -16.10 3.21
C TRP A 113 11.92 -17.37 3.78
N LEU A 114 10.88 -17.90 3.12
CA LEU A 114 10.20 -19.13 3.53
C LEU A 114 11.15 -20.33 3.48
N GLU A 115 11.95 -20.46 2.42
CA GLU A 115 12.94 -21.55 2.35
C GLU A 115 13.99 -21.43 3.46
N GLU A 116 14.50 -20.23 3.76
CA GLU A 116 15.41 -20.00 4.88
C GLU A 116 14.79 -20.39 6.22
N ALA A 117 13.54 -19.99 6.47
CA ALA A 117 12.81 -20.32 7.69
C ALA A 117 12.54 -21.84 7.81
N VAL A 118 12.23 -22.50 6.68
CA VAL A 118 12.07 -23.95 6.63
C VAL A 118 13.39 -24.63 6.96
N GLU A 119 14.52 -24.25 6.34
CA GLU A 119 15.86 -24.79 6.63
C GLU A 119 16.20 -24.68 8.11
N GLU A 120 15.95 -23.52 8.73
CA GLU A 120 16.19 -23.29 10.16
C GLU A 120 15.33 -24.22 11.04
N GLY A 121 14.08 -24.47 10.64
CA GLY A 121 13.13 -25.31 11.39
C GLY A 121 13.27 -26.83 11.18
N LYS A 122 13.98 -27.30 10.15
CA LYS A 122 13.98 -28.74 9.76
C LYS A 122 14.40 -29.67 10.89
N ARG A 123 15.41 -29.28 11.68
CA ARG A 123 15.92 -30.12 12.77
C ARG A 123 14.86 -30.32 13.86
N ALA A 124 14.23 -29.24 14.30
CA ALA A 124 13.16 -29.29 15.30
C ALA A 124 11.93 -30.04 14.78
N ALA A 125 11.61 -29.90 13.49
CA ALA A 125 10.52 -30.67 12.86
C ALA A 125 10.81 -32.17 12.83
N ALA A 126 12.05 -32.58 12.51
CA ALA A 126 12.46 -33.98 12.54
C ALA A 126 12.35 -34.58 13.96
N GLU A 127 12.75 -33.84 14.99
CA GLU A 127 12.60 -34.24 16.40
C GLU A 127 11.12 -34.39 16.82
N ARG A 128 10.23 -33.60 16.22
CA ARG A 128 8.76 -33.69 16.39
C ARG A 128 8.09 -34.75 15.51
N GLY A 129 8.83 -35.41 14.61
CA GLY A 129 8.27 -36.37 13.65
C GLY A 129 7.40 -35.73 12.55
N ILE A 130 7.60 -34.44 12.27
CA ILE A 130 6.80 -33.67 11.31
C ILE A 130 7.51 -33.63 9.95
N SER A 131 6.73 -33.74 8.86
CA SER A 131 7.26 -33.65 7.50
C SER A 131 7.69 -32.22 7.14
N ILE A 132 8.68 -32.07 6.25
CA ILE A 132 9.10 -30.75 5.74
C ILE A 132 7.92 -30.01 5.07
N ALA A 133 7.04 -30.73 4.38
CA ALA A 133 5.86 -30.15 3.74
C ALA A 133 4.89 -29.56 4.79
N THR A 134 4.71 -30.26 5.90
CA THR A 134 3.88 -29.78 7.03
C THR A 134 4.52 -28.57 7.69
N LEU A 135 5.83 -28.60 7.97
CA LEU A 135 6.57 -27.45 8.52
C LEU A 135 6.43 -26.21 7.62
N ARG A 136 6.61 -26.40 6.30
CA ARG A 136 6.46 -25.31 5.32
C ARG A 136 5.05 -24.72 5.34
N ALA A 137 4.02 -25.56 5.42
CA ALA A 137 2.63 -25.12 5.50
C ALA A 137 2.34 -24.36 6.80
N GLU A 138 2.86 -24.82 7.96
CA GLU A 138 2.74 -24.14 9.25
C GLU A 138 3.39 -22.74 9.19
N ILE A 139 4.63 -22.63 8.69
CA ILE A 139 5.32 -21.35 8.56
C ILE A 139 4.58 -20.42 7.59
N GLU A 140 4.09 -20.94 6.47
CA GLU A 140 3.33 -20.18 5.48
C GLU A 140 2.03 -19.63 6.09
N GLU A 141 1.24 -20.45 6.79
CA GLU A 141 -0.01 -20.02 7.45
C GLU A 141 0.25 -18.95 8.53
N ASP A 142 1.29 -19.12 9.34
CA ASP A 142 1.56 -18.24 10.47
C ASP A 142 2.16 -16.88 10.06
N ASN A 143 2.88 -16.83 8.93
CA ASN A 143 3.72 -15.68 8.61
C ASN A 143 3.34 -14.94 7.33
N GLU A 144 2.67 -15.57 6.35
CA GLU A 144 2.49 -14.98 5.00
C GLU A 144 1.84 -13.58 5.06
N ILE A 145 0.73 -13.45 5.78
CA ILE A 145 -0.01 -12.18 5.89
C ILE A 145 0.84 -11.11 6.57
N GLY A 146 1.52 -11.45 7.67
CA GLY A 146 2.37 -10.53 8.42
C GLY A 146 3.57 -10.06 7.60
N TRP A 147 4.18 -10.98 6.87
CA TRP A 147 5.32 -10.70 6.01
C TRP A 147 4.94 -9.75 4.87
N PHE A 148 3.88 -10.06 4.10
CA PHE A 148 3.44 -9.19 3.00
C PHE A 148 2.96 -7.82 3.50
N ASN A 149 2.32 -7.76 4.68
CA ASN A 149 1.97 -6.50 5.32
C ASN A 149 3.18 -5.59 5.53
N ASN A 150 4.27 -6.14 6.08
CA ASN A 150 5.49 -5.38 6.31
C ASN A 150 6.18 -5.00 5.00
N TYR A 151 6.25 -5.93 4.04
CA TYR A 151 6.82 -5.66 2.73
C TYR A 151 6.11 -4.51 2.01
N PHE A 152 4.79 -4.60 1.82
CA PHE A 152 4.05 -3.59 1.08
C PHE A 152 3.89 -2.28 1.84
N LYS A 153 3.95 -2.30 3.18
CA LYS A 153 4.07 -1.08 3.98
C LYS A 153 5.35 -0.32 3.61
N ASN A 154 6.49 -0.98 3.64
CA ASN A 154 7.78 -0.36 3.32
C ASN A 154 7.81 0.11 1.86
N TYR A 155 7.29 -0.72 0.95
CA TYR A 155 7.17 -0.36 -0.46
C TYR A 155 6.29 0.88 -0.66
N ALA A 156 5.14 0.98 0.01
CA ALA A 156 4.28 2.16 -0.04
C ALA A 156 4.99 3.42 0.50
N GLU A 157 5.72 3.30 1.62
CA GLU A 157 6.50 4.41 2.18
C GLU A 157 7.61 4.87 1.22
N ASP A 158 8.28 3.94 0.53
CA ASP A 158 9.30 4.27 -0.45
C ASP A 158 8.71 4.89 -1.73
N THR A 159 7.55 4.41 -2.19
CA THR A 159 6.79 5.06 -3.28
C THR A 159 6.47 6.52 -2.92
N ILE A 160 6.03 6.79 -1.69
CA ILE A 160 5.76 8.15 -1.21
C ILE A 160 7.03 9.01 -1.25
N LYS A 161 8.17 8.50 -0.77
CA LYS A 161 9.46 9.22 -0.84
C LYS A 161 9.88 9.52 -2.28
N ILE A 162 9.65 8.59 -3.21
CA ILE A 162 9.93 8.79 -4.64
C ILE A 162 9.07 9.92 -5.19
N LEU A 163 7.76 9.93 -4.90
CA LEU A 163 6.85 10.99 -5.32
C LEU A 163 7.25 12.36 -4.76
N GLN A 164 7.71 12.41 -3.52
CA GLN A 164 8.22 13.63 -2.89
C GLN A 164 9.51 14.13 -3.55
N LYS A 165 10.46 13.22 -3.81
CA LYS A 165 11.73 13.53 -4.48
C LYS A 165 11.50 14.08 -5.90
N LYS A 166 10.47 13.58 -6.59
CA LYS A 166 10.08 14.03 -7.94
C LYS A 166 9.27 15.34 -7.93
N GLY A 167 8.87 15.84 -6.76
CA GLY A 167 8.04 17.05 -6.65
C GLY A 167 6.58 16.85 -7.03
N ILE A 168 6.15 15.61 -7.29
CA ILE A 168 4.75 15.25 -7.57
C ILE A 168 3.91 15.38 -6.29
N LEU A 169 4.45 14.88 -5.17
CA LEU A 169 3.84 15.01 -3.85
C LEU A 169 4.60 16.06 -3.04
N VAL A 170 3.94 17.17 -2.72
CA VAL A 170 4.52 18.24 -1.90
C VAL A 170 4.21 17.97 -0.43
N PRO A 171 5.22 17.77 0.44
CA PRO A 171 4.99 17.58 1.86
C PRO A 171 4.24 18.77 2.48
N LEU A 172 3.28 18.49 3.35
CA LEU A 172 2.68 19.55 4.17
C LEU A 172 3.75 20.05 5.13
N ARG A 173 4.07 21.35 5.09
CA ARG A 173 4.93 21.95 6.11
C ARG A 173 4.22 21.82 7.46
N THR A 174 4.71 20.94 8.33
CA THR A 174 4.42 21.03 9.76
C THR A 174 5.00 22.34 10.23
N ARG A 175 4.15 23.27 10.71
CA ARG A 175 4.65 24.38 11.52
C ARG A 175 5.35 23.73 12.73
N ALA A 176 6.64 23.98 12.85
CA ALA A 176 7.44 23.60 14.02
C ALA A 176 6.93 24.35 15.25
#